data_AF-A0A7J0EEX6-F1
#
_entry.id   AF-A0A7J0EEX6-F1
#
_cell.length_a   1.000
_cell.length_b   1.000
_cell.length_c   1.000
_cell.angle_alpha   90.00
_cell.angle_beta   90.00
_cell.angle_gamma   90.00
#
_symmetry.space_group_name_H-M   'P 1'
#
loop_
_entity.id
_entity.type
_entity.pdbx_description
1 polymer ?
#
loop_
_entity_poly.entity_id
_entity_poly.type
_entity_poly.pdbx_seq_one_letter_code
_entity_poly.pdbx_strand_id
1 'polypeptide(L)'
;MLSRKYTKLAELKNDKMLIGNGESRGDNLPEDMSTELHIYTDFLRIVLEILNVILTYALPRNPEVVYATMHRQEVFLPFKNHPRFNELLENIFNVLDFFNSRMDAQSMDGEWSVEKVLQVIIINCRSWRGEGMKMFPQLHFTYETESHPEEFFIPYVWQLVISRRIFSFNPSNLNLFPVGLPAEDSYGGEEVDDNNQNSELNGHHAVQIALSEVR
;
A
#
# COMPACT_ATOMS: atom_id res chain seq x y z
N MET A 1 -10.33 -17.37 9.63
CA MET A 1 -9.66 -17.56 10.94
C MET A 1 -9.30 -16.24 11.62
N LEU A 2 -8.77 -15.25 10.89
CA LEU A 2 -8.31 -13.98 11.47
C LEU A 2 -9.43 -13.11 12.06
N SER A 3 -10.54 -12.94 11.33
CA SER A 3 -11.73 -12.24 11.86
C SER A 3 -12.22 -12.85 13.17
N ARG A 4 -12.23 -14.19 13.29
CA ARG A 4 -12.61 -14.88 14.53
C ARG A 4 -11.63 -14.60 15.68
N LYS A 5 -10.32 -14.52 15.40
CA LYS A 5 -9.31 -14.15 16.41
C LYS A 5 -9.51 -12.71 16.88
N TYR A 6 -9.73 -11.79 15.94
CA TYR A 6 -10.06 -10.39 16.25
C TYR A 6 -11.31 -10.29 17.12
N THR A 7 -12.42 -10.93 16.72
CA THR A 7 -13.68 -10.88 17.47
C THR A 7 -13.50 -11.43 18.89
N LYS A 8 -12.83 -12.57 19.04
CA LYS A 8 -12.53 -13.15 20.36
C LYS A 8 -11.70 -12.21 21.24
N LEU A 9 -10.71 -11.55 20.67
CA LEU A 9 -9.84 -10.62 21.42
C LEU A 9 -10.58 -9.31 21.75
N ALA A 10 -11.43 -8.82 20.85
CA ALA A 10 -12.28 -7.65 21.05
C ALA A 10 -13.32 -7.89 22.17
N GLU A 11 -13.95 -9.05 22.19
CA GLU A 11 -14.86 -9.48 23.26
C GLU A 11 -14.14 -9.55 24.60
N LEU A 12 -12.97 -10.20 24.66
CA LEU A 12 -12.15 -10.28 25.88
C LEU A 12 -11.70 -8.90 26.41
N LYS A 13 -11.39 -7.96 25.52
CA LYS A 13 -11.06 -6.58 25.90
C LYS A 13 -12.27 -5.86 26.48
N ASN A 14 -13.45 -6.03 25.89
CA ASN A 14 -14.69 -5.42 26.36
C ASN A 14 -15.12 -5.98 27.72
N ASP A 15 -15.04 -7.30 27.91
CA ASP A 15 -15.36 -7.96 29.19
C ASP A 15 -14.44 -7.49 30.32
N LYS A 16 -13.13 -7.35 30.06
CA LYS A 16 -12.19 -6.81 31.06
C LYS A 16 -12.47 -5.34 31.39
N MET A 17 -12.94 -4.54 30.43
CA MET A 17 -13.35 -3.15 30.67
C MET A 17 -14.61 -3.06 31.54
N LEU A 18 -15.52 -4.04 31.44
CA LEU A 18 -16.73 -4.12 32.27
C LEU A 18 -16.46 -4.62 33.70
N ILE A 19 -15.44 -5.48 33.87
CA ILE A 19 -15.09 -6.08 35.18
C ILE A 19 -14.06 -5.22 35.94
N GLY A 20 -13.25 -4.43 35.25
CA GLY A 20 -12.12 -3.67 35.82
C GLY A 20 -12.48 -2.29 36.38
N ASN A 21 -13.33 -2.22 37.41
CA ASN A 21 -13.39 -1.04 38.30
C ASN A 21 -13.03 -1.37 39.77
N GLY A 22 -12.50 -2.57 40.02
CA GLY A 22 -12.00 -2.98 41.33
C GLY A 22 -10.79 -3.91 41.18
N GLU A 23 -9.72 -3.57 41.88
CA GLU A 23 -8.47 -4.32 42.06
C GLU A 23 -7.40 -4.18 40.95
N SER A 24 -6.49 -3.24 41.22
CA SER A 24 -5.15 -3.17 40.66
C SER A 24 -4.33 -4.38 41.09
N ARG A 25 -3.90 -5.22 40.14
CA ARG A 25 -2.76 -6.10 40.33
C ARG A 25 -1.97 -6.17 39.04
N GLY A 26 -0.75 -5.64 39.09
CA GLY A 26 0.12 -5.45 37.94
C GLY A 26 0.40 -6.74 37.17
N ASP A 27 0.33 -6.63 35.85
CA ASP A 27 1.15 -7.39 34.92
C ASP A 27 1.03 -6.71 33.54
N ASN A 28 2.07 -6.79 32.70
CA ASN A 28 2.17 -6.14 31.38
C ASN A 28 1.15 -6.66 30.33
N LEU A 29 0.18 -7.47 30.75
CA LEU A 29 -0.79 -8.19 29.92
C LEU A 29 -1.87 -7.33 29.20
N PRO A 30 -2.39 -6.21 29.76
CA PRO A 30 -3.43 -5.43 29.05
C PRO A 30 -2.84 -4.61 27.89
N GLU A 31 -1.57 -4.21 27.97
CA GLU A 31 -0.87 -3.52 26.88
C GLU A 31 -0.56 -4.47 25.71
N ASP A 32 -0.13 -5.70 26.01
CA ASP A 32 0.11 -6.74 25.00
C ASP A 32 -1.17 -7.10 24.23
N MET A 33 -2.31 -7.30 24.91
CA MET A 33 -3.58 -7.57 24.22
C MET A 33 -4.09 -6.37 23.41
N SER A 34 -3.85 -5.14 23.88
CA SER A 34 -4.18 -3.94 23.13
C SER A 34 -3.34 -3.86 21.86
N THR A 35 -2.04 -4.13 21.95
CA THR A 35 -1.11 -4.13 20.82
C THR A 35 -1.47 -5.20 19.80
N GLU A 36 -1.76 -6.43 20.24
CA GLU A 36 -2.19 -7.52 19.37
C GLU A 36 -3.51 -7.18 18.64
N LEU A 37 -4.46 -6.55 19.34
CA LEU A 37 -5.71 -6.08 18.73
C LEU A 37 -5.46 -5.00 17.66
N HIS A 38 -4.54 -4.07 17.90
CA HIS A 38 -4.15 -3.08 16.90
C HIS A 38 -3.51 -3.74 15.67
N ILE A 39 -2.61 -4.69 15.87
CA ILE A 39 -1.98 -5.44 14.77
C ILE A 39 -3.04 -6.16 13.92
N TYR A 40 -4.01 -6.84 14.57
CA TYR A 40 -5.11 -7.47 13.83
C TYR A 40 -6.00 -6.45 13.11
N THR A 41 -6.23 -5.29 13.72
CA THR A 41 -7.00 -4.20 13.11
C THR A 41 -6.34 -3.71 11.84
N ASP A 42 -5.03 -3.47 11.89
CA ASP A 42 -4.25 -2.97 10.76
C ASP A 42 -4.16 -4.03 9.64
N PHE A 43 -3.98 -5.30 9.99
CA PHE A 43 -4.01 -6.37 9.01
C PHE A 43 -5.37 -6.49 8.32
N LEU A 44 -6.46 -6.45 9.08
CA LEU A 44 -7.81 -6.48 8.50
C LEU A 44 -8.07 -5.27 7.60
N ARG A 45 -7.59 -4.09 7.99
CA ARG A 45 -7.68 -2.88 7.18
C ARG A 45 -6.97 -3.05 5.85
N ILE A 46 -5.73 -3.54 5.86
CA ILE A 46 -4.94 -3.80 4.63
C ILE A 46 -5.68 -4.77 3.72
N VAL A 47 -6.24 -5.86 4.26
CA VAL A 47 -7.02 -6.82 3.47
C VAL A 47 -8.25 -6.16 2.84
N LEU A 48 -8.97 -5.32 3.59
CA LEU A 48 -10.13 -4.58 3.08
C LEU A 48 -9.74 -3.54 2.03
N GLU A 49 -8.58 -2.89 2.17
CA GLU A 49 -8.02 -1.96 1.18
C GLU A 49 -7.66 -2.70 -0.11
N ILE A 50 -7.03 -3.88 -0.03
CA ILE A 50 -6.73 -4.72 -1.21
C ILE A 50 -8.02 -5.11 -1.93
N LEU A 51 -9.04 -5.56 -1.18
CA LEU A 51 -10.35 -5.88 -1.76
C LEU A 51 -10.97 -4.65 -2.43
N ASN A 52 -10.92 -3.48 -1.78
CA ASN A 52 -11.42 -2.24 -2.36
C ASN A 52 -10.70 -1.87 -3.67
N VAL A 53 -9.38 -2.01 -3.73
CA VAL A 53 -8.60 -1.75 -4.95
C VAL A 53 -9.06 -2.67 -6.08
N ILE A 54 -9.25 -3.97 -5.81
CA ILE A 54 -9.73 -4.91 -6.82
C ILE A 54 -11.14 -4.54 -7.28
N LEU A 55 -12.06 -4.27 -6.35
CA LEU A 55 -13.46 -3.96 -6.66
C LEU A 55 -13.64 -2.61 -7.37
N THR A 56 -12.74 -1.65 -7.12
CA THR A 56 -12.78 -0.33 -7.77
C THR A 56 -12.15 -0.35 -9.16
N TYR A 57 -10.98 -0.97 -9.33
CA TYR A 57 -10.18 -0.81 -10.56
C TYR A 57 -10.16 -2.05 -11.46
N ALA A 58 -10.36 -3.24 -10.90
CA ALA A 58 -10.15 -4.50 -11.61
C ALA A 58 -11.38 -5.42 -11.61
N LEU A 59 -12.52 -4.96 -11.10
CA LEU A 59 -13.74 -5.76 -10.95
C LEU A 59 -14.19 -6.45 -12.25
N PRO A 60 -14.22 -5.77 -13.41
CA PRO A 60 -14.64 -6.43 -14.66
C PRO A 60 -13.75 -7.59 -15.10
N ARG A 61 -12.51 -7.65 -14.60
CA ARG A 61 -11.52 -8.69 -14.89
C ARG A 61 -11.43 -9.77 -13.81
N ASN A 62 -12.12 -9.59 -12.68
CA ASN A 62 -12.04 -10.49 -11.52
C ASN A 62 -13.45 -10.88 -11.00
N PRO A 63 -14.28 -11.53 -11.82
CA PRO A 63 -15.62 -11.96 -11.41
C PRO A 63 -15.62 -12.97 -10.26
N GLU A 64 -14.54 -13.75 -10.10
CA GLU A 64 -14.38 -14.73 -9.02
C GLU A 64 -14.28 -14.06 -7.65
N VAL A 65 -13.70 -12.85 -7.60
CA VAL A 65 -13.64 -12.06 -6.37
C VAL A 65 -15.05 -11.61 -6.00
N VAL A 66 -15.83 -11.13 -6.96
CA VAL A 66 -17.25 -10.76 -6.73
C VAL A 66 -18.04 -11.97 -6.25
N TYR A 67 -17.88 -13.13 -6.90
CA TYR A 67 -18.51 -14.38 -6.47
C TYR A 67 -18.15 -14.74 -5.02
N ALA A 68 -16.87 -14.70 -4.67
CA ALA A 68 -16.41 -15.00 -3.32
C ALA A 68 -16.97 -14.02 -2.27
N THR A 69 -16.99 -12.73 -2.59
CA THR A 69 -17.57 -11.68 -1.73
C THR A 69 -19.07 -11.88 -1.55
N MET A 70 -19.80 -12.22 -2.63
CA MET A 70 -21.23 -12.49 -2.59
C MET A 70 -21.59 -13.79 -1.86
N HIS A 71 -20.75 -14.81 -1.93
CA HIS A 71 -20.98 -16.08 -1.23
C HIS A 71 -20.72 -15.98 0.28
N ARG A 72 -19.89 -15.02 0.71
CA ARG A 72 -19.47 -14.85 2.12
C ARG A 72 -19.79 -13.45 2.68
N GLN A 73 -20.92 -12.87 2.29
CA GLN A 73 -21.33 -11.51 2.69
C GLN A 73 -21.43 -11.37 4.22
N GLU A 74 -21.77 -12.45 4.93
CA GLU A 74 -21.92 -12.49 6.38
C GLU A 74 -20.63 -12.13 7.13
N VAL A 75 -19.47 -12.32 6.49
CA VAL A 75 -18.17 -12.05 7.10
C VAL A 75 -17.96 -10.56 7.35
N PHE A 76 -18.62 -9.68 6.59
CA PHE A 76 -18.47 -8.23 6.68
C PHE A 76 -19.39 -7.60 7.72
N LEU A 77 -20.52 -8.24 8.05
CA LEU A 77 -21.56 -7.68 8.93
C LEU A 77 -21.05 -7.30 10.34
N PRO A 78 -20.22 -8.11 11.02
CA PRO A 78 -19.72 -7.75 12.36
C PRO A 78 -18.88 -6.47 12.39
N PHE A 79 -18.33 -6.09 11.23
CA PHE A 79 -17.39 -4.97 11.10
C PHE A 79 -18.05 -3.69 10.61
N LYS A 80 -19.34 -3.72 10.23
CA LYS A 80 -20.05 -2.60 9.59
C LYS A 80 -19.98 -1.30 10.41
N ASN A 81 -20.04 -1.40 11.74
CA ASN A 81 -20.02 -0.26 12.65
C ASN A 81 -18.62 0.08 13.16
N HIS A 82 -17.58 -0.60 12.68
CA HIS A 82 -16.21 -0.36 13.12
C HIS A 82 -15.65 0.91 12.44
N PRO A 83 -15.20 1.92 13.20
CA PRO A 83 -14.86 3.23 12.65
C PRO A 83 -13.70 3.19 11.64
N ARG A 84 -12.76 2.24 11.78
CA ARG A 84 -11.65 2.08 10.82
C ARG A 84 -12.01 1.29 9.55
N PHE A 85 -13.15 0.60 9.53
CA PHE A 85 -13.54 -0.27 8.41
C PHE A 85 -14.77 0.25 7.67
N ASN A 86 -15.57 1.11 8.29
CA ASN A 86 -16.86 1.54 7.80
C ASN A 86 -16.80 2.04 6.34
N GLU A 87 -15.90 2.97 6.01
CA GLU A 87 -15.80 3.51 4.64
C GLU A 87 -15.39 2.45 3.60
N LEU A 88 -14.50 1.54 3.97
CA LEU A 88 -14.06 0.43 3.11
C LEU A 88 -15.20 -0.58 2.90
N LEU A 89 -16.01 -0.80 3.93
CA LEU A 89 -17.15 -1.71 3.90
C LEU A 89 -18.34 -1.13 3.13
N GLU A 90 -18.57 0.17 3.18
CA GLU A 90 -19.61 0.84 2.39
C GLU A 90 -19.43 0.57 0.89
N ASN A 91 -18.20 0.69 0.38
CA ASN A 91 -17.88 0.33 -0.99
C ASN A 91 -18.18 -1.14 -1.32
N ILE A 92 -17.80 -2.05 -0.41
CA ILE A 92 -18.08 -3.48 -0.59
C ILE A 92 -19.60 -3.73 -0.60
N PHE A 93 -20.36 -3.11 0.29
CA PHE A 93 -21.81 -3.23 0.32
C PHE A 93 -22.47 -2.64 -0.92
N ASN A 94 -21.99 -1.51 -1.46
CA ASN A 94 -22.50 -0.95 -2.73
C ASN A 94 -22.34 -1.94 -3.90
N VAL A 95 -21.19 -2.62 -3.96
CA VAL A 95 -20.96 -3.68 -4.95
C VAL A 95 -21.93 -4.84 -4.71
N LEU A 96 -22.06 -5.30 -3.46
CA LEU A 96 -22.97 -6.40 -3.11
C LEU A 96 -24.41 -6.08 -3.46
N ASP A 97 -24.91 -4.90 -3.14
CA ASP A 97 -26.28 -4.47 -3.43
C ASP A 97 -26.55 -4.44 -4.94
N PHE A 98 -25.58 -3.95 -5.73
CA PHE A 98 -25.66 -4.00 -7.18
C PHE A 98 -25.80 -5.43 -7.70
N PHE A 99 -24.93 -6.35 -7.29
CA PHE A 99 -24.99 -7.72 -7.80
C PHE A 99 -26.17 -8.52 -7.25
N ASN A 100 -26.50 -8.38 -5.96
CA ASN A 100 -27.67 -9.01 -5.35
C ASN A 100 -28.96 -8.59 -6.07
N SER A 101 -29.14 -7.30 -6.35
CA SER A 101 -30.33 -6.82 -7.09
C SER A 101 -30.46 -7.42 -8.50
N ARG A 102 -29.33 -7.69 -9.17
CA ARG A 102 -29.30 -8.33 -10.50
C ARG A 102 -29.55 -9.83 -10.43
N MET A 103 -29.07 -10.49 -9.37
CA MET A 103 -29.39 -11.89 -9.09
C MET A 103 -30.88 -12.04 -8.82
N ASP A 104 -31.45 -11.18 -7.98
CA ASP A 104 -32.88 -11.20 -7.63
C ASP A 104 -33.76 -10.95 -8.85
N ALA A 105 -33.36 -10.03 -9.75
CA ALA A 105 -34.08 -9.76 -11.00
C ALA A 105 -34.08 -10.97 -11.98
N GLN A 106 -33.12 -11.88 -11.87
CA GLN A 106 -33.02 -13.08 -12.70
C GLN A 106 -33.57 -14.35 -12.03
N SER A 107 -34.05 -14.24 -10.78
CA SER A 107 -34.45 -15.38 -9.94
C SER A 107 -35.76 -16.08 -10.36
N MET A 108 -36.26 -15.84 -11.56
CA MET A 108 -37.66 -16.15 -11.90
C MET A 108 -37.96 -17.65 -12.09
N ASP A 109 -37.04 -18.54 -12.47
CA ASP A 109 -37.42 -19.93 -12.83
C ASP A 109 -36.32 -21.01 -12.63
N GLY A 110 -35.80 -21.19 -11.42
CA GLY A 110 -35.08 -22.43 -11.06
C GLY A 110 -34.00 -22.31 -9.98
N GLU A 111 -33.48 -23.47 -9.56
CA GLU A 111 -32.36 -23.54 -8.60
C GLU A 111 -31.08 -22.89 -9.17
N TRP A 112 -30.36 -22.19 -8.27
CA TRP A 112 -29.07 -21.59 -8.56
C TRP A 112 -27.97 -22.65 -8.55
N SER A 113 -27.36 -22.89 -9.71
CA SER A 113 -26.07 -23.60 -9.78
C SER A 113 -24.92 -22.61 -9.70
N VAL A 114 -23.76 -23.07 -9.25
CA VAL A 114 -22.53 -22.24 -9.20
C VAL A 114 -22.22 -21.62 -10.58
N GLU A 115 -22.35 -22.41 -11.64
CA GLU A 115 -22.13 -21.94 -13.02
C GLU A 115 -23.11 -20.82 -13.39
N LYS A 116 -24.41 -20.98 -13.09
CA LYS A 116 -25.41 -19.94 -13.36
C LYS A 116 -25.07 -18.65 -12.64
N VAL A 117 -24.76 -18.72 -11.34
CA VAL A 117 -24.40 -17.53 -10.54
C VAL A 117 -23.19 -16.83 -11.14
N LEU A 118 -22.13 -17.58 -11.47
CA LEU A 118 -20.91 -17.01 -12.03
C LEU A 118 -21.17 -16.36 -13.39
N GLN A 119 -21.99 -16.97 -14.26
CA GLN A 119 -22.38 -16.37 -15.54
C GLN A 119 -23.13 -15.05 -15.35
N VAL A 120 -24.08 -14.98 -14.41
CA VAL A 120 -24.78 -13.72 -14.10
C VAL A 120 -23.81 -12.64 -13.63
N ILE A 121 -22.87 -13.00 -12.76
CA ILE A 121 -21.82 -12.08 -12.29
C ILE A 121 -20.98 -11.59 -13.48
N ILE A 122 -20.44 -12.49 -14.31
CA ILE A 122 -19.62 -12.14 -15.49
C ILE A 122 -20.34 -11.17 -16.42
N ILE A 123 -21.64 -11.40 -16.68
CA ILE A 123 -22.45 -10.53 -17.53
C ILE A 123 -22.60 -9.13 -16.91
N ASN A 124 -22.87 -9.04 -15.60
CA ASN A 124 -23.10 -7.77 -14.91
C ASN A 124 -21.81 -7.05 -14.50
N CYS A 125 -20.66 -7.73 -14.44
CA CYS A 125 -19.35 -7.11 -14.25
C CYS A 125 -19.05 -6.06 -15.33
N ARG A 126 -19.57 -6.24 -16.55
CA ARG A 126 -19.39 -5.29 -17.66
C ARG A 126 -20.27 -4.04 -17.54
N SER A 127 -21.36 -4.10 -16.78
CA SER A 127 -22.27 -2.96 -16.57
C SER A 127 -21.94 -2.17 -15.31
N TRP A 128 -21.12 -2.72 -14.40
CA TRP A 128 -20.61 -1.99 -13.24
C TRP A 128 -19.79 -0.76 -13.67
N ARG A 129 -20.06 0.39 -13.05
CA ARG A 129 -19.38 1.67 -13.31
C ARG A 129 -18.74 2.29 -12.07
N GLY A 130 -18.81 1.61 -10.92
CA GLY A 130 -18.32 2.17 -9.65
C GLY A 130 -19.20 3.29 -9.10
N GLU A 131 -20.48 3.31 -9.46
CA GLU A 131 -21.40 4.34 -8.96
C GLU A 131 -21.53 4.23 -7.43
N GLY A 132 -21.38 5.36 -6.73
CA GLY A 132 -21.39 5.41 -5.27
C GLY A 132 -20.12 4.91 -4.58
N MET A 133 -19.07 4.53 -5.32
CA MET A 133 -17.79 4.10 -4.72
C MET A 133 -16.98 5.30 -4.23
N LYS A 134 -16.57 5.28 -2.96
CA LYS A 134 -15.57 6.18 -2.40
C LYS A 134 -14.19 5.84 -2.97
N MET A 135 -13.46 6.86 -3.40
CA MET A 135 -12.08 6.71 -3.87
C MET A 135 -11.12 6.85 -2.70
N PHE A 136 -10.26 5.85 -2.53
CA PHE A 136 -9.17 5.89 -1.56
C PHE A 136 -7.86 6.22 -2.27
N PRO A 137 -6.94 6.96 -1.62
CA PRO A 137 -5.63 7.23 -2.17
C PRO A 137 -4.92 5.92 -2.46
N GLN A 138 -4.42 5.78 -3.69
CA GLN A 138 -3.62 4.62 -4.05
C GLN A 138 -2.25 4.72 -3.37
N LEU A 139 -1.80 3.59 -2.84
CA LEU A 139 -0.47 3.45 -2.28
C LEU A 139 0.53 3.36 -3.43
N HIS A 140 1.19 4.48 -3.72
CA HIS A 140 2.22 4.56 -4.74
C HIS A 140 3.58 4.37 -4.08
N PHE A 141 4.26 3.30 -4.44
CA PHE A 141 5.66 3.11 -4.07
C PHE A 141 6.51 3.63 -5.22
N THR A 142 7.14 4.78 -5.01
CA THR A 142 8.19 5.24 -5.91
C THR A 142 9.51 4.79 -5.31
N TYR A 143 10.37 4.22 -6.13
CA TYR A 143 11.75 3.98 -5.71
C TYR A 143 12.39 5.34 -5.48
N GLU A 144 12.61 5.68 -4.22
CA GLU A 144 13.50 6.77 -3.88
C GLU A 144 14.90 6.33 -4.26
N THR A 145 15.46 7.01 -5.26
CA THR A 145 16.86 6.79 -5.62
C THR A 145 17.67 7.57 -4.61
N GLU A 146 18.54 6.89 -3.86
CA GLU A 146 19.50 7.58 -3.02
C GLU A 146 20.28 8.58 -3.89
N SER A 147 20.46 9.79 -3.38
CA SER A 147 21.15 10.88 -4.08
C SER A 147 22.64 10.59 -4.28
N HIS A 148 23.22 9.89 -3.31
CA HIS A 148 24.63 9.51 -3.29
C HIS A 148 24.80 7.99 -3.05
N PRO A 149 24.34 7.15 -3.99
CA PRO A 149 24.41 5.69 -3.84
C PRO A 149 25.87 5.23 -3.66
N GLU A 150 26.83 5.97 -4.22
CA GLU A 150 28.27 5.75 -4.07
C GLU A 150 28.74 5.72 -2.62
N GLU A 151 28.14 6.50 -1.71
CA GLU A 151 28.52 6.53 -0.29
C GLU A 151 28.33 5.17 0.38
N PHE A 152 27.32 4.41 -0.06
CA PHE A 152 27.06 3.07 0.43
C PHE A 152 27.77 2.00 -0.40
N PHE A 153 27.63 2.05 -1.73
CA PHE A 153 28.09 0.97 -2.60
C PHE A 153 29.62 0.92 -2.71
N ILE A 154 30.33 2.06 -2.73
CA ILE A 154 31.78 2.07 -2.85
C ILE A 154 32.44 1.38 -1.63
N PRO A 155 32.17 1.80 -0.38
CA PRO A 155 32.75 1.13 0.78
C PRO A 155 32.36 -0.36 0.87
N TYR A 156 31.11 -0.70 0.55
CA TYR A 156 30.62 -2.07 0.60
C TYR A 156 31.32 -3.00 -0.39
N VAL A 157 31.49 -2.56 -1.65
CA VAL A 157 32.21 -3.34 -2.67
C VAL A 157 33.67 -3.53 -2.26
N TRP A 158 34.33 -2.48 -1.77
CA TRP A 158 35.71 -2.59 -1.29
C TRP A 158 35.85 -3.52 -0.09
N GLN A 159 34.88 -3.50 0.83
CA GLN A 159 34.83 -4.46 1.93
C GLN A 159 34.73 -5.90 1.41
N LEU A 160 33.90 -6.16 0.40
CA LEU A 160 33.80 -7.49 -0.20
C LEU A 160 35.10 -7.94 -0.87
N VAL A 161 35.76 -7.05 -1.60
CA VAL A 161 37.04 -7.32 -2.27
C VAL A 161 38.13 -7.70 -1.26
N ILE A 162 38.24 -6.93 -0.17
CA ILE A 162 39.21 -7.19 0.92
C ILE A 162 38.87 -8.51 1.64
N SER A 163 37.60 -8.71 1.99
CA SER A 163 37.15 -9.87 2.77
C SER A 163 37.34 -11.18 2.00
N ARG A 164 37.11 -11.17 0.68
CA ARG A 164 37.26 -12.35 -0.18
C ARG A 164 38.69 -12.59 -0.65
N ARG A 165 39.64 -11.71 -0.27
CA ARG A 165 41.06 -11.75 -0.68
C ARG A 165 41.26 -12.08 -2.16
N ILE A 166 40.40 -11.52 -3.02
CA ILE A 166 40.46 -11.78 -4.47
C ILE A 166 41.78 -11.22 -5.03
N PHE A 167 42.30 -10.16 -4.41
CA PHE A 167 43.58 -9.53 -4.72
C PHE A 167 44.28 -9.04 -3.43
N SER A 168 45.61 -8.90 -3.46
CA SER A 168 46.40 -8.35 -2.37
C SER A 168 46.47 -6.81 -2.46
N PHE A 169 45.41 -6.13 -2.03
CA PHE A 169 45.41 -4.66 -1.91
C PHE A 169 45.95 -4.22 -0.55
N ASN A 170 46.73 -3.12 -0.54
CA ASN A 170 47.06 -2.44 0.71
C ASN A 170 45.93 -1.46 1.07
N PRO A 171 45.18 -1.69 2.14
CA PRO A 171 44.04 -0.85 2.50
C PRO A 171 44.43 0.59 2.85
N SER A 172 45.68 0.84 3.27
CA SER A 172 46.16 2.18 3.62
C SER A 172 46.28 3.14 2.42
N ASN A 173 46.21 2.62 1.19
CA ASN A 173 46.31 3.41 -0.04
C ASN A 173 44.95 3.56 -0.76
N LEU A 174 43.86 3.07 -0.17
CA LEU A 174 42.52 3.19 -0.76
C LEU A 174 41.88 4.52 -0.35
N ASN A 175 41.80 5.46 -1.30
CA ASN A 175 41.01 6.68 -1.17
C ASN A 175 39.63 6.44 -1.80
N LEU A 176 38.60 6.25 -0.98
CA LEU A 176 37.26 5.92 -1.44
C LEU A 176 36.46 7.13 -1.95
N PHE A 177 36.77 8.32 -1.45
CA PHE A 177 36.09 9.56 -1.79
C PHE A 177 37.11 10.65 -2.11
N PRO A 178 36.74 11.66 -2.92
CA PRO A 178 37.60 12.80 -3.20
C PRO A 178 37.94 13.51 -1.88
N VAL A 179 39.22 13.61 -1.56
CA VAL A 179 39.68 14.54 -0.52
C VAL A 179 39.48 15.92 -1.13
N GLY A 180 38.58 16.72 -0.56
CA GLY A 180 38.22 18.04 -1.08
C GLY A 180 39.47 18.80 -1.53
N LEU A 181 39.60 19.01 -2.84
CA LEU A 181 40.62 19.92 -3.35
C LEU A 181 40.24 21.31 -2.83
N PRO A 182 41.17 22.07 -2.23
CA PRO A 182 40.88 23.44 -1.85
C PRO A 182 40.42 24.18 -3.11
N ALA A 183 39.24 24.80 -3.05
CA ALA A 183 38.79 25.69 -4.10
C ALA A 183 39.89 26.72 -4.36
N GLU A 184 40.34 26.86 -5.60
CA GLU A 184 41.24 27.95 -5.94
C GLU A 184 40.48 29.26 -5.71
N ASP A 185 40.91 30.01 -4.69
CA ASP A 185 40.45 31.37 -4.42
C ASP A 185 40.82 32.26 -5.61
N SER A 186 39.90 32.45 -6.56
CA SER A 186 40.07 33.47 -7.60
C SER A 186 39.77 34.84 -7.01
N TYR A 187 40.81 35.54 -6.58
CA TYR A 187 40.77 36.98 -6.31
C TYR A 187 40.50 37.77 -7.60
N GLY A 188 39.50 38.67 -7.55
CA GLY A 188 39.56 39.95 -8.29
C GLY A 188 38.29 40.42 -9.02
N GLY A 189 37.46 41.18 -8.30
CA GLY A 189 36.86 42.45 -8.73
C GLY A 189 35.79 42.47 -9.84
N GLU A 190 34.54 42.78 -9.50
CA GLU A 190 33.98 44.15 -9.54
C GLU A 190 32.48 44.12 -9.22
N GLU A 191 32.06 45.01 -8.33
CA GLU A 191 30.66 45.28 -7.99
C GLU A 191 29.96 45.99 -9.15
N VAL A 192 28.82 45.46 -9.61
CA VAL A 192 27.78 46.26 -10.28
C VAL A 192 26.40 45.75 -9.83
N ASP A 193 25.71 46.60 -9.07
CA ASP A 193 24.28 46.57 -8.78
C ASP A 193 23.47 46.70 -10.09
N ASP A 194 22.43 45.89 -10.28
CA ASP A 194 21.18 46.38 -10.86
C ASP A 194 19.99 45.41 -10.67
N ASN A 195 18.93 45.95 -10.05
CA ASN A 195 17.59 45.36 -9.95
C ASN A 195 16.86 45.47 -11.30
N ASN A 196 16.34 44.36 -11.87
CA ASN A 196 14.93 44.26 -12.33
C ASN A 196 14.55 42.93 -13.04
N GLN A 197 13.41 42.40 -12.60
CA GLN A 197 12.28 41.83 -13.38
C GLN A 197 12.45 40.63 -14.34
N ASN A 198 11.76 39.54 -13.95
CA ASN A 198 10.82 38.69 -14.74
C ASN A 198 11.13 38.38 -16.21
N SER A 199 11.31 37.08 -16.53
CA SER A 199 10.26 36.23 -17.14
C SER A 199 10.84 34.92 -17.71
N GLU A 200 10.15 33.82 -17.38
CA GLU A 200 9.92 32.58 -18.15
C GLU A 200 11.02 32.02 -19.07
N LEU A 201 11.36 30.74 -18.89
CA LEU A 201 11.24 29.72 -19.95
C LEU A 201 11.50 28.29 -19.41
N ASN A 202 10.39 27.55 -19.41
CA ASN A 202 10.20 26.11 -19.56
C ASN A 202 11.38 25.29 -20.14
N GLY A 203 11.60 24.08 -19.63
CA GLY A 203 12.55 23.14 -20.24
C GLY A 203 12.76 21.83 -19.50
N HIS A 204 11.75 20.95 -19.50
CA HIS A 204 11.95 19.51 -19.27
C HIS A 204 13.06 18.99 -20.20
N HIS A 205 14.20 18.56 -19.65
CA HIS A 205 15.14 17.72 -20.39
C HIS A 205 14.88 16.25 -20.09
N ALA A 206 13.97 15.68 -20.88
CA ALA A 206 13.96 14.25 -21.14
C ALA A 206 15.23 13.90 -21.89
N VAL A 207 16.14 13.14 -21.27
CA VAL A 207 17.28 12.57 -21.96
C VAL A 207 16.79 11.35 -22.74
N GLN A 208 16.50 11.58 -24.02
CA GLN A 208 16.13 10.58 -24.99
C GLN A 208 17.42 9.85 -25.43
N ILE A 209 17.69 8.67 -24.87
CA ILE A 209 18.80 7.82 -25.31
C ILE A 209 18.37 7.16 -26.62
N ALA A 210 18.94 7.63 -27.72
CA ALA A 210 18.83 7.00 -29.03
C ALA A 210 19.52 5.63 -29.00
N LEU A 211 18.74 4.57 -29.21
CA LEU A 211 19.26 3.26 -29.59
C LEU A 211 19.65 3.33 -31.07
N SER A 212 20.94 3.51 -31.35
CA SER A 212 21.49 3.23 -32.67
C SER A 212 21.75 1.74 -32.78
N GLU A 213 20.97 1.09 -33.64
CA GLU A 213 21.20 -0.25 -34.18
C GLU A 213 22.65 -0.37 -34.70
N VAL A 214 23.34 -1.44 -34.30
CA VAL A 214 24.46 -1.97 -35.06
C VAL A 214 24.14 -3.41 -35.44
N ARG A 215 24.22 -3.59 -36.75
CA ARG A 215 24.04 -4.76 -37.58
C ARG A 215 24.93 -5.94 -37.22
#